data_AF-A0A3B8HVX8-F1
#
_entry.id   AF-A0A3B8HVX8-F1
#
_cell.length_a   1.000
_cell.length_b   1.000
_cell.length_c   1.000
_cell.angle_alpha   90.00
_cell.angle_beta   90.00
_cell.angle_gamma   90.00
#
_symmetry.space_group_name_H-M   'P 1'
#
loop_
_entity.id
_entity.type
_entity.pdbx_description
1 polymer ?
#
loop_
_entity_poly.entity_id
_entity_poly.type
_entity_poly.pdbx_seq_one_letter_code
_entity_poly.pdbx_strand_id
1 'polypeptide(L)'
;MNCVFQRDWHLQVERIDKNLTSSCHYLDSYAEKKAVLEININDYCIQRAQLVKLGCPGGFTENTIELNEIRGVSAYASSGPILRTILKPLISEQDRELINQCIIGAFQGETFIFQERGFASAEQYSQAGDEFLLGTCRYYSNLERTTHSWFEYIGLPERKKYLFNRFKNQQLMATPEDYWLIGSLNDTFHQVNTVLQLDKTDHRVKSAWGGLLKAPDKVCRESSNYVQGLIGLDILRMNKKELAGQLGAQQGCVHVIDIVYDSAETLRMYLQKRV
;
A
#
# COMPACT_ATOMS: atom_id res chain seq x y z
N MET A 1 -11.05 25.16 -9.13
CA MET A 1 -10.63 24.00 -8.30
C MET A 1 -9.12 23.92 -8.41
N ASN A 2 -8.41 24.01 -7.28
CA ASN A 2 -6.95 24.06 -7.27
C ASN A 2 -6.39 22.86 -6.50
N CYS A 3 -5.30 22.25 -6.99
CA CYS A 3 -4.56 21.27 -6.21
C CYS A 3 -3.82 22.02 -5.09
N VAL A 4 -4.04 21.62 -3.84
CA VAL A 4 -3.46 22.29 -2.66
C VAL A 4 -2.50 21.40 -1.88
N PHE A 5 -2.53 20.09 -2.09
CA PHE A 5 -1.58 19.15 -1.51
C PHE A 5 -1.55 17.85 -2.31
N GLN A 6 -0.38 17.23 -2.42
CA GLN A 6 -0.20 15.97 -3.12
C GLN A 6 0.85 15.11 -2.41
N ARG A 7 0.64 13.79 -2.44
CA ARG A 7 1.55 12.78 -1.91
C ARG A 7 1.68 11.66 -2.91
N ASP A 8 2.90 11.22 -3.16
CA ASP A 8 3.22 10.17 -4.12
C ASP A 8 4.10 9.11 -3.48
N TRP A 9 3.87 7.85 -3.85
CA TRP A 9 4.70 6.72 -3.51
C TRP A 9 5.05 5.95 -4.77
N HIS A 10 6.32 5.57 -4.88
CA HIS A 10 6.79 4.64 -5.89
C HIS A 10 7.54 3.50 -5.23
N LEU A 11 6.96 2.30 -5.30
CA LEU A 11 7.51 1.07 -4.77
C LEU A 11 7.99 0.19 -5.93
N GLN A 12 9.20 -0.33 -5.81
CA GLN A 12 9.85 -1.20 -6.78
C GLN A 12 10.57 -2.34 -6.07
N VAL A 13 10.47 -3.54 -6.66
CA VAL A 13 11.23 -4.72 -6.26
C VAL A 13 12.07 -5.20 -7.42
N GLU A 14 13.38 -5.23 -7.20
CA GLU A 14 14.38 -5.68 -8.15
C GLU A 14 15.17 -6.84 -7.57
N ARG A 15 15.43 -7.86 -8.38
CA ARG A 15 16.38 -8.92 -8.08
C ARG A 15 17.80 -8.45 -8.38
N ILE A 16 18.69 -8.59 -7.40
CA ILE A 16 20.12 -8.38 -7.54
C ILE A 16 20.82 -9.64 -7.00
N ASP A 17 21.35 -10.45 -7.92
CA ASP A 17 21.97 -11.76 -7.63
C ASP A 17 21.08 -12.70 -6.80
N LYS A 18 21.44 -12.90 -5.53
CA LYS A 18 20.76 -13.76 -4.54
C LYS A 18 19.86 -12.99 -3.59
N ASN A 19 19.70 -11.68 -3.82
CA ASN A 19 18.90 -10.80 -2.99
C ASN A 19 17.79 -10.12 -3.80
N LEU A 20 16.77 -9.67 -3.08
CA LEU A 20 15.79 -8.70 -3.54
C LEU A 20 16.11 -7.35 -2.92
N THR A 21 16.09 -6.30 -3.74
CA THR A 21 16.04 -4.93 -3.28
C THR A 21 14.60 -4.44 -3.42
N SER A 22 13.93 -4.21 -2.29
CA SER A 22 12.61 -3.59 -2.24
C SER A 22 12.76 -2.14 -1.77
N SER A 23 12.36 -1.18 -2.59
CA SER A 23 12.48 0.24 -2.27
C SER A 23 11.18 0.99 -2.49
N CYS A 24 10.83 1.86 -1.54
CA CYS A 24 9.68 2.73 -1.62
C CYS A 24 10.12 4.18 -1.47
N HIS A 25 9.98 4.95 -2.55
CA HIS A 25 10.14 6.39 -2.55
C HIS A 25 8.83 7.05 -2.16
N TYR A 26 8.91 8.13 -1.40
CA TYR A 26 7.81 8.99 -1.01
C TYR A 26 8.18 10.44 -1.28
N LEU A 27 7.24 11.17 -1.89
CA LEU A 27 7.37 12.59 -2.13
C LEU A 27 6.04 13.28 -1.82
N ASP A 28 6.11 14.37 -1.06
CA ASP A 28 5.01 15.33 -0.94
C ASP A 28 5.53 16.77 -1.03
N SER A 29 4.65 17.77 -0.85
CA SER A 29 5.03 19.18 -0.93
C SER A 29 6.09 19.65 0.10
N TYR A 30 6.45 18.82 1.08
CA TYR A 30 7.28 19.16 2.23
C TYR A 30 8.34 18.11 2.58
N ALA A 31 8.27 16.90 2.04
CA ALA A 31 9.17 15.82 2.39
C ALA A 31 9.46 14.91 1.20
N GLU A 32 10.74 14.57 1.05
CA GLU A 32 11.22 13.55 0.15
C GLU A 32 11.99 12.48 0.93
N LYS A 33 11.57 11.22 0.79
CA LYS A 33 12.09 10.09 1.58
C LYS A 33 12.15 8.81 0.75
N LYS A 34 13.06 7.90 1.11
CA LYS A 34 13.18 6.59 0.50
C LYS A 34 13.46 5.52 1.56
N ALA A 35 12.65 4.48 1.60
CA ALA A 35 12.94 3.26 2.32
C ALA A 35 13.59 2.25 1.36
N VAL A 36 14.59 1.50 1.82
CA VAL A 36 15.21 0.40 1.06
C VAL A 36 15.45 -0.79 1.97
N LEU A 37 15.03 -1.97 1.53
CA LEU A 37 15.32 -3.26 2.14
C LEU A 37 16.09 -4.13 1.14
N GLU A 38 17.18 -4.73 1.59
CA GLU A 38 17.82 -5.86 0.92
C GLU A 38 17.41 -7.13 1.64
N ILE A 39 16.87 -8.10 0.91
CA ILE A 39 16.26 -9.31 1.45
C ILE A 39 16.91 -10.51 0.77
N ASN A 40 17.34 -11.51 1.52
CA ASN A 40 17.89 -12.72 0.93
C ASN A 40 16.77 -13.61 0.35
N ILE A 41 16.95 -14.11 -0.87
CA ILE A 41 15.90 -14.89 -1.55
C ILE A 41 15.64 -16.23 -0.86
N ASN A 42 16.66 -16.86 -0.25
CA ASN A 42 16.53 -18.21 0.30
C ASN A 42 15.74 -18.23 1.61
N ASP A 43 16.10 -17.37 2.56
CA ASP A 43 15.44 -17.33 3.88
C ASP A 43 14.38 -16.22 4.03
N TYR A 44 14.31 -15.30 3.05
CA TYR A 44 13.44 -14.11 3.07
C TYR A 44 13.68 -13.16 4.25
N CYS A 45 14.87 -13.22 4.85
CA CYS A 45 15.23 -12.35 5.95
C CYS A 45 15.88 -11.07 5.42
N ILE A 46 15.55 -9.96 6.09
CA ILE A 46 16.16 -8.65 5.85
C ILE A 46 17.66 -8.74 6.15
N GLN A 47 18.49 -8.41 5.17
CA GLN A 47 19.95 -8.35 5.31
C GLN A 47 20.43 -6.94 5.63
N ARG A 48 19.78 -5.94 5.01
CA ARG A 48 20.02 -4.52 5.23
C ARG A 48 18.72 -3.74 5.13
N ALA A 49 18.59 -2.70 5.94
CA ALA A 49 17.47 -1.78 5.88
C ALA A 49 17.94 -0.34 6.12
N GLN A 50 17.48 0.59 5.29
CA GLN A 50 17.82 2.00 5.41
C GLN A 50 16.62 2.89 5.10
N LEU A 51 16.59 4.04 5.76
CA LEU A 51 15.69 5.15 5.48
C LEU A 51 16.52 6.38 5.11
N VAL A 52 16.38 6.84 3.88
CA VAL A 52 17.02 8.05 3.37
C VAL A 52 16.00 9.19 3.42
N LYS A 53 16.37 10.31 4.03
CA LYS A 53 15.60 11.56 4.04
C LYS A 53 16.37 12.57 3.21
N LEU A 54 15.73 13.15 2.21
CA LEU A 54 16.39 14.04 1.23
C LEU A 54 16.13 15.53 1.52
N GLY A 55 15.36 15.83 2.57
CA GLY A 55 15.02 17.20 2.97
C GLY A 55 13.86 17.77 2.16
N CYS A 56 13.85 19.11 2.01
CA CYS A 56 12.80 19.84 1.32
C CYS A 56 13.36 21.15 0.70
N PRO A 57 12.58 21.85 -0.16
CA PRO A 57 13.00 23.14 -0.71
C PRO A 57 13.44 24.13 0.38
N GLY A 58 14.61 24.72 0.22
CA GLY A 58 15.23 25.60 1.21
C GLY A 58 16.09 24.89 2.27
N GLY A 59 16.15 23.56 2.26
CA GLY A 59 16.93 22.76 3.22
C GLY A 59 17.19 21.33 2.75
N PHE A 60 17.54 21.14 1.48
CA PHE A 60 17.90 19.82 0.96
C PHE A 60 19.15 19.30 1.68
N THR A 61 18.99 18.14 2.31
CA THR A 61 20.07 17.46 3.02
C THR A 61 19.78 15.98 2.99
N GLU A 62 20.79 15.19 2.62
CA GLU A 62 20.70 13.74 2.66
C GLU A 62 21.06 13.27 4.08
N ASN A 63 20.09 12.65 4.75
CA ASN A 63 20.30 11.98 6.02
C ASN A 63 19.84 10.53 5.90
N THR A 64 20.78 9.60 6.09
CA THR A 64 20.53 8.17 6.01
C THR A 64 20.54 7.56 7.40
N ILE A 65 19.43 6.88 7.73
CA ILE A 65 19.26 6.13 8.97
C ILE A 65 19.34 4.65 8.62
N GLU A 66 20.41 3.99 9.04
CA GLU A 66 20.53 2.52 8.97
C GLU A 66 19.68 1.90 10.08
N LEU A 67 18.87 0.91 9.72
CA LEU A 67 17.93 0.21 10.62
C LEU A 67 18.46 -1.21 10.88
N ASN A 68 19.61 -1.31 11.53
CA ASN A 68 20.30 -2.58 11.76
C ASN A 68 19.50 -3.53 12.66
N GLU A 69 18.62 -2.99 13.49
CA GLU A 69 17.82 -3.71 14.49
C GLU A 69 16.78 -4.64 13.86
N ILE A 70 16.43 -4.45 12.58
CA ILE A 70 15.50 -5.33 11.86
C ILE A 70 16.19 -6.35 10.96
N ARG A 71 17.54 -6.43 10.99
CA ARG A 71 18.28 -7.49 10.29
C ARG A 71 17.88 -8.86 10.83
N GLY A 72 17.65 -9.81 9.94
CA GLY A 72 17.19 -11.16 10.28
C GLY A 72 15.68 -11.27 10.49
N VAL A 73 14.93 -10.17 10.53
CA VAL A 73 13.47 -10.22 10.52
C VAL A 73 12.99 -10.67 9.16
N SER A 74 11.99 -11.56 9.13
CA SER A 74 11.42 -12.08 7.88
C SER A 74 10.62 -11.00 7.14
N ALA A 75 10.73 -10.95 5.82
CA ALA A 75 10.06 -9.97 4.96
C ALA A 75 8.63 -10.38 4.55
N TYR A 76 7.83 -10.83 5.52
CA TYR A 76 6.41 -11.16 5.34
C TYR A 76 5.49 -10.24 6.14
N ALA A 77 4.20 -10.19 5.75
CA ALA A 77 3.18 -9.39 6.42
C ALA A 77 3.01 -9.72 7.92
N SER A 78 3.28 -10.96 8.33
CA SER A 78 3.26 -11.40 9.73
C SER A 78 4.29 -10.70 10.62
N SER A 79 5.32 -10.07 10.04
CA SER A 79 6.35 -9.33 10.77
C SER A 79 5.90 -7.95 11.27
N GLY A 80 4.68 -7.52 10.95
CA GLY A 80 4.17 -6.20 11.34
C GLY A 80 4.29 -5.86 12.85
N PRO A 81 3.88 -6.76 13.78
CA PRO A 81 4.01 -6.51 15.22
C PRO A 81 5.47 -6.40 15.69
N ILE A 82 6.36 -7.26 15.21
CA ILE A 82 7.79 -7.23 15.60
C ILE A 82 8.48 -5.99 15.04
N LEU A 83 8.24 -5.64 13.77
CA LEU A 83 8.74 -4.41 13.15
C LEU A 83 8.25 -3.17 13.89
N ARG A 84 6.96 -3.14 14.27
CA ARG A 84 6.40 -2.05 15.07
C ARG A 84 7.13 -1.88 16.40
N THR A 85 7.40 -2.97 17.12
CA THR A 85 8.09 -2.92 18.41
C THR A 85 9.52 -2.41 18.26
N ILE A 86 10.26 -2.94 17.28
CA ILE A 86 11.67 -2.58 17.06
C ILE A 86 11.82 -1.14 16.55
N LEU A 87 10.98 -0.73 15.60
CA LEU A 87 11.13 0.56 14.90
C LEU A 87 10.50 1.74 15.63
N LYS A 88 9.54 1.52 16.55
CA LYS A 88 8.85 2.59 17.30
C LYS A 88 9.81 3.59 17.98
N PRO A 89 10.90 3.18 18.65
CA PRO A 89 11.84 4.14 19.24
C PRO A 89 12.80 4.79 18.23
N LEU A 90 12.91 4.28 17.00
CA LEU A 90 13.93 4.68 16.02
C LEU A 90 13.42 5.68 14.99
N ILE A 91 12.17 5.52 14.56
CA ILE A 91 11.59 6.29 13.45
C ILE A 91 10.12 6.64 13.70
N SER A 92 9.63 7.64 12.98
CA SER A 92 8.22 8.04 13.04
C SER A 92 7.30 6.95 12.48
N GLU A 93 6.01 7.01 12.84
CA GLU A 93 5.00 6.08 12.29
C GLU A 93 4.90 6.16 10.75
N GLN A 94 5.02 7.37 10.19
CA GLN A 94 5.02 7.59 8.73
C GLN A 94 6.24 6.95 8.06
N ASP A 95 7.42 7.08 8.68
CA ASP A 95 8.65 6.47 8.19
C ASP A 95 8.58 4.93 8.27
N ARG A 96 8.01 4.39 9.36
CA ARG A 96 7.75 2.95 9.53
C ARG A 96 6.79 2.43 8.46
N GLU A 97 5.76 3.19 8.11
CA GLU A 97 4.84 2.77 7.05
C GLU A 97 5.56 2.63 5.70
N LEU A 98 6.57 3.45 5.43
CA LEU A 98 7.40 3.33 4.23
C LEU A 98 8.20 2.01 4.22
N ILE A 99 8.68 1.56 5.37
CA ILE A 99 9.30 0.23 5.55
C ILE A 99 8.27 -0.88 5.31
N ASN A 100 7.04 -0.74 5.83
CA ASN A 100 5.96 -1.71 5.59
C ASN A 100 5.63 -1.84 4.10
N GLN A 101 5.65 -0.75 3.34
CA GLN A 101 5.45 -0.80 1.88
C GLN A 101 6.54 -1.63 1.19
N CYS A 102 7.80 -1.55 1.62
CA CYS A 102 8.86 -2.41 1.09
C CYS A 102 8.62 -3.90 1.40
N ILE A 103 8.13 -4.24 2.59
CA ILE A 103 7.76 -5.63 2.96
C ILE A 103 6.62 -6.14 2.09
N ILE A 104 5.56 -5.34 1.93
CA ILE A 104 4.44 -5.67 1.04
C ILE A 104 4.94 -5.87 -0.39
N GLY A 105 5.81 -4.98 -0.89
CA GLY A 105 6.41 -5.10 -2.21
C GLY A 105 7.17 -6.40 -2.37
N ALA A 106 8.04 -6.74 -1.41
CA ALA A 106 8.81 -7.98 -1.44
C ALA A 106 7.86 -9.18 -1.56
N PHE A 107 6.90 -9.30 -0.64
CA PHE A 107 5.89 -10.36 -0.66
C PHE A 107 5.16 -10.47 -2.01
N GLN A 108 4.77 -9.34 -2.62
CA GLN A 108 4.15 -9.34 -3.95
C GLN A 108 5.13 -9.75 -5.07
N GLY A 109 6.41 -9.41 -4.94
CA GLY A 109 7.48 -9.83 -5.85
C GLY A 109 7.82 -11.33 -5.75
N GLU A 110 7.52 -11.98 -4.62
CA GLU A 110 7.75 -13.41 -4.40
C GLU A 110 7.08 -14.29 -5.47
N THR A 111 5.95 -13.84 -6.00
CA THR A 111 5.22 -14.49 -7.09
C THR A 111 6.11 -14.83 -8.29
N PHE A 112 7.17 -14.06 -8.56
CA PHE A 112 8.08 -14.29 -9.69
C PHE A 112 9.27 -15.19 -9.36
N ILE A 113 9.49 -15.52 -8.08
CA ILE A 113 10.61 -16.33 -7.60
C ILE A 113 10.15 -17.52 -6.75
N PHE A 114 8.86 -17.89 -6.82
CA PHE A 114 8.25 -18.92 -5.97
C PHE A 114 9.02 -20.25 -5.98
N GLN A 115 9.64 -20.64 -7.09
CA GLN A 115 10.44 -21.86 -7.15
C GLN A 115 11.69 -21.80 -6.27
N GLU A 116 12.37 -20.65 -6.23
CA GLU A 116 13.52 -20.41 -5.34
C GLU A 116 13.09 -20.36 -3.87
N ARG A 117 11.80 -20.12 -3.63
CA ARG A 117 11.16 -20.13 -2.31
C ARG A 117 10.69 -21.52 -1.89
N GLY A 118 10.96 -22.56 -2.69
CA GLY A 118 10.71 -23.96 -2.35
C GLY A 118 9.38 -24.52 -2.87
N PHE A 119 8.64 -23.77 -3.67
CA PHE A 119 7.40 -24.26 -4.30
C PHE A 119 7.72 -25.01 -5.60
N ALA A 120 7.24 -26.24 -5.73
CA ALA A 120 7.50 -27.10 -6.89
C ALA A 120 6.73 -26.64 -8.14
N SER A 121 5.57 -25.99 -7.97
CA SER A 121 4.71 -25.56 -9.07
C SER A 121 3.93 -24.27 -8.74
N ALA A 122 3.46 -23.62 -9.79
CA ALA A 122 2.57 -22.46 -9.73
C ALA A 122 1.26 -22.78 -8.97
N GLU A 123 0.74 -23.99 -9.15
CA GLU A 123 -0.43 -24.50 -8.44
C GLU A 123 -0.17 -24.59 -6.92
N GLN A 124 0.96 -25.18 -6.52
CA GLN A 124 1.32 -25.28 -5.11
C GLN A 124 1.49 -23.89 -4.46
N TYR A 125 2.10 -22.93 -5.16
CA TYR A 125 2.20 -21.56 -4.66
C TYR A 125 0.83 -20.88 -4.54
N SER A 126 -0.07 -21.08 -5.50
CA SER A 126 -1.42 -20.52 -5.44
C SER A 126 -2.20 -21.06 -4.24
N GLN A 127 -2.18 -22.38 -4.04
CA GLN A 127 -2.88 -23.01 -2.92
C GLN A 127 -2.33 -22.52 -1.56
N ALA A 128 -1.01 -22.42 -1.43
CA ALA A 128 -0.41 -21.88 -0.22
C ALA A 128 -0.79 -20.40 0.00
N GLY A 129 -0.90 -19.62 -1.08
CA GLY A 129 -1.41 -18.25 -1.04
C GLY A 129 -2.87 -18.17 -0.59
N ASP A 130 -3.73 -19.05 -1.10
CA ASP A 130 -5.15 -19.13 -0.72
C ASP A 130 -5.33 -19.40 0.78
N GLU A 131 -4.53 -20.31 1.34
CA GLU A 131 -4.51 -20.62 2.77
C GLU A 131 -3.93 -19.46 3.61
N PHE A 132 -2.78 -18.93 3.20
CA PHE A 132 -2.07 -17.88 3.95
C PHE A 132 -2.83 -16.55 3.98
N LEU A 133 -3.53 -16.22 2.89
CA LEU A 133 -4.24 -14.96 2.72
C LEU A 133 -5.75 -15.07 2.98
N LEU A 134 -6.24 -16.23 3.44
CA LEU A 134 -7.64 -16.47 3.72
C LEU A 134 -8.23 -15.34 4.59
N GLY A 135 -9.33 -14.74 4.11
CA GLY A 135 -10.02 -13.67 4.84
C GLY A 135 -9.32 -12.30 4.85
N THR A 136 -8.19 -12.13 4.16
CA THR A 136 -7.43 -10.86 4.19
C THR A 136 -7.97 -9.79 3.24
N CYS A 137 -8.63 -10.19 2.15
CA CYS A 137 -9.25 -9.28 1.20
C CYS A 137 -10.46 -9.94 0.50
N ARG A 138 -11.19 -9.16 -0.31
CA ARG A 138 -12.34 -9.64 -1.08
C ARG A 138 -12.10 -10.97 -1.81
N TYR A 139 -10.98 -11.09 -2.52
CA TYR A 139 -10.63 -12.31 -3.27
C TYR A 139 -10.53 -13.52 -2.34
N TYR A 140 -9.63 -13.44 -1.36
CA TYR A 140 -9.38 -14.53 -0.40
C TYR A 140 -10.49 -14.72 0.64
N SER A 141 -11.55 -13.90 0.62
CA SER A 141 -12.75 -14.10 1.44
C SER A 141 -13.93 -14.70 0.66
N ASN A 142 -13.72 -14.98 -0.63
CA ASN A 142 -14.74 -15.48 -1.56
C ASN A 142 -14.13 -16.50 -2.53
N LEU A 143 -13.20 -17.36 -2.07
CA LEU A 143 -12.51 -18.35 -2.89
C LEU A 143 -13.47 -19.34 -3.58
N GLU A 144 -14.64 -19.57 -2.99
CA GLU A 144 -15.72 -20.38 -3.58
C GLU A 144 -16.43 -19.70 -4.76
N ARG A 145 -16.20 -18.40 -4.97
CA ARG A 145 -16.80 -17.57 -6.04
C ARG A 145 -15.77 -17.07 -7.05
N THR A 146 -14.47 -17.29 -6.81
CA THR A 146 -13.44 -16.89 -7.77
C THR A 146 -13.54 -17.74 -9.02
N THR A 147 -13.23 -17.13 -10.16
CA THR A 147 -13.33 -17.77 -11.49
C THR A 147 -11.96 -18.03 -12.11
N HIS A 148 -10.90 -17.47 -11.52
CA HIS A 148 -9.53 -17.64 -11.93
C HIS A 148 -8.67 -17.85 -10.68
N SER A 149 -7.73 -18.77 -10.74
CA SER A 149 -6.60 -18.87 -9.83
C SER A 149 -5.61 -17.71 -10.05
N TRP A 150 -4.68 -17.54 -9.12
CA TRP A 150 -3.66 -16.49 -9.20
C TRP A 150 -2.86 -16.55 -10.52
N PHE A 151 -2.35 -17.72 -10.91
CA PHE A 151 -1.57 -17.86 -12.14
C PHE A 151 -2.39 -17.89 -13.44
N GLU A 152 -3.70 -18.15 -13.38
CA GLU A 152 -4.58 -17.89 -14.53
C GLU A 152 -4.74 -16.39 -14.78
N TYR A 153 -4.71 -15.57 -13.72
CA TYR A 153 -4.75 -14.13 -13.84
C TYR A 153 -3.41 -13.52 -14.29
N ILE A 154 -2.31 -13.89 -13.63
CA ILE A 154 -1.00 -13.25 -13.89
C ILE A 154 -0.22 -13.90 -15.05
N GLY A 155 -0.59 -15.11 -15.46
CA GLY A 155 0.20 -15.94 -16.38
C GLY A 155 1.46 -16.52 -15.74
N LEU A 156 2.13 -17.44 -16.44
CA LEU A 156 3.41 -17.98 -15.96
C LEU A 156 4.47 -16.87 -15.89
N PRO A 157 5.17 -16.72 -14.75
CA PRO A 157 6.05 -15.58 -14.51
C PRO A 157 7.37 -15.74 -15.27
N GLU A 158 7.66 -14.82 -16.19
CA GLU A 158 8.93 -14.79 -16.93
C GLU A 158 9.90 -13.71 -16.41
N ARG A 159 9.44 -12.82 -15.52
CA ARG A 159 10.25 -11.70 -15.04
C ARG A 159 11.38 -12.19 -14.12
N LYS A 160 12.62 -11.88 -14.49
CA LYS A 160 13.81 -12.27 -13.71
C LYS A 160 14.42 -11.14 -12.88
N LYS A 161 14.28 -9.89 -13.34
CA LYS A 161 14.96 -8.73 -12.74
C LYS A 161 14.00 -7.81 -12.01
N TYR A 162 13.01 -7.24 -12.71
CA TYR A 162 12.03 -6.34 -12.10
C TYR A 162 10.77 -7.13 -11.76
N LEU A 163 10.59 -7.43 -10.49
CA LEU A 163 9.57 -8.38 -10.05
C LEU A 163 8.24 -7.66 -9.79
N PHE A 164 8.28 -6.54 -9.07
CA PHE A 164 7.07 -5.81 -8.70
C PHE A 164 7.26 -4.30 -8.79
N ASN A 165 6.22 -3.60 -9.21
CA ASN A 165 6.14 -2.14 -9.19
C ASN A 165 4.76 -1.71 -8.70
N ARG A 166 4.70 -0.59 -7.98
CA ARG A 166 3.49 0.09 -7.53
C ARG A 166 3.70 1.60 -7.54
N PHE A 167 2.78 2.29 -8.19
CA PHE A 167 2.58 3.73 -8.06
C PHE A 167 1.34 3.95 -7.22
N LYS A 168 1.44 4.80 -6.20
CA LYS A 168 0.29 5.24 -5.40
C LYS A 168 0.35 6.75 -5.27
N ASN A 169 -0.78 7.43 -5.41
CA ASN A 169 -0.85 8.86 -5.20
C ASN A 169 -2.12 9.28 -4.46
N GLN A 170 -2.04 10.46 -3.85
CA GLN A 170 -3.14 11.16 -3.23
C GLN A 170 -3.07 12.63 -3.63
N GLN A 171 -4.17 13.16 -4.14
CA GLN A 171 -4.30 14.57 -4.48
C GLN A 171 -5.45 15.16 -3.67
N LEU A 172 -5.18 16.31 -3.07
CA LEU A 172 -6.19 17.13 -2.42
C LEU A 172 -6.42 18.37 -3.29
N MET A 173 -7.61 18.47 -3.87
CA MET A 173 -8.08 19.67 -4.52
C MET A 173 -9.07 20.44 -3.63
N ALA A 174 -9.14 21.75 -3.84
CA ALA A 174 -10.03 22.62 -3.10
C ALA A 174 -10.84 23.55 -4.02
N THR A 175 -12.11 23.74 -3.68
CA THR A 175 -12.99 24.82 -4.15
C THR A 175 -13.31 25.75 -2.97
N PRO A 176 -14.09 26.84 -3.11
CA PRO A 176 -14.52 27.63 -1.94
C PRO A 176 -15.24 26.78 -0.88
N GLU A 177 -16.10 25.84 -1.31
CA GLU A 177 -17.00 25.08 -0.44
C GLU A 177 -16.54 23.65 -0.12
N ASP A 178 -15.71 23.05 -0.97
CA ASP A 178 -15.40 21.61 -0.89
C ASP A 178 -13.90 21.30 -0.92
N TYR A 179 -13.57 20.18 -0.27
CA TYR A 179 -12.36 19.41 -0.52
C TYR A 179 -12.66 18.23 -1.45
N TRP A 180 -11.76 17.95 -2.37
CA TRP A 180 -11.81 16.81 -3.27
C TRP A 180 -10.56 15.96 -3.06
N LEU A 181 -10.74 14.74 -2.57
CA LEU A 181 -9.68 13.77 -2.33
C LEU A 181 -9.69 12.75 -3.46
N ILE A 182 -8.61 12.73 -4.25
CA ILE A 182 -8.45 11.83 -5.39
C ILE A 182 -7.27 10.91 -5.08
N GLY A 183 -7.55 9.63 -4.90
CA GLY A 183 -6.56 8.62 -4.60
C GLY A 183 -6.43 7.62 -5.73
N SER A 184 -5.21 7.20 -6.06
CA SER A 184 -5.00 6.10 -7.00
C SER A 184 -3.87 5.18 -6.58
N LEU A 185 -4.01 3.91 -6.97
CA LEU A 185 -2.99 2.89 -6.87
C LEU A 185 -2.96 2.13 -8.18
N ASN A 186 -1.79 2.00 -8.78
CA ASN A 186 -1.55 1.16 -9.94
C ASN A 186 -0.29 0.35 -9.67
N ASP A 187 -0.46 -0.94 -9.44
CA ASP A 187 0.64 -1.86 -9.26
C ASP A 187 0.65 -2.94 -10.34
N THR A 188 1.55 -3.91 -10.20
CA THR A 188 1.68 -4.99 -11.18
C THR A 188 0.36 -5.74 -11.37
N PHE A 189 -0.43 -5.94 -10.31
CA PHE A 189 -1.60 -6.80 -10.27
C PHE A 189 -2.92 -6.06 -10.12
N HIS A 190 -2.93 -4.82 -9.65
CA HIS A 190 -4.11 -4.05 -9.29
C HIS A 190 -4.08 -2.65 -9.87
N GLN A 191 -5.25 -2.12 -10.18
CA GLN A 191 -5.44 -0.69 -10.45
C GLN A 191 -6.72 -0.24 -9.78
N VAL A 192 -6.62 0.73 -8.88
CA VAL A 192 -7.69 1.20 -8.00
C VAL A 192 -7.70 2.72 -8.02
N ASN A 193 -8.90 3.31 -8.02
CA ASN A 193 -9.07 4.75 -7.90
C ASN A 193 -10.24 5.05 -6.96
N THR A 194 -10.14 6.16 -6.24
CA THR A 194 -11.21 6.72 -5.43
C THR A 194 -11.28 8.23 -5.59
N VAL A 195 -12.49 8.78 -5.50
CA VAL A 195 -12.75 10.22 -5.48
C VAL A 195 -13.77 10.49 -4.37
N LEU A 196 -13.43 11.37 -3.43
CA LEU A 196 -14.32 11.77 -2.34
C LEU A 196 -14.46 13.30 -2.36
N GLN A 197 -15.69 13.80 -2.36
CA GLN A 197 -16.00 15.21 -2.16
C GLN A 197 -16.45 15.40 -0.71
N LEU A 198 -15.82 16.30 0.02
CA LEU A 198 -16.11 16.61 1.42
C LEU A 198 -16.49 18.08 1.56
N ASP A 199 -17.46 18.37 2.43
CA ASP A 199 -17.72 19.74 2.87
C ASP A 199 -16.51 20.33 3.60
N LYS A 200 -16.17 21.60 3.35
CA LYS A 200 -15.05 22.25 4.04
C LYS A 200 -15.33 22.62 5.49
N THR A 201 -16.58 22.79 5.87
CA THR A 201 -16.97 23.26 7.20
C THR A 201 -17.03 22.10 8.18
N ASP A 202 -17.69 21.00 7.81
CA ASP A 202 -17.89 19.86 8.72
C ASP A 202 -17.20 18.55 8.28
N HIS A 203 -16.49 18.57 7.14
CA HIS A 203 -15.74 17.45 6.57
C HIS A 203 -16.58 16.21 6.23
N ARG A 204 -17.91 16.34 6.18
CA ARG A 204 -18.77 15.22 5.79
C ARG A 204 -18.64 14.97 4.29
N VAL A 205 -18.56 13.69 3.93
CA VAL A 205 -18.53 13.25 2.53
C VAL A 205 -19.87 13.55 1.86
N LYS A 206 -19.86 14.41 0.85
CA LYS A 206 -21.02 14.74 -0.01
C LYS A 206 -21.23 13.71 -1.10
N SER A 207 -20.13 13.21 -1.66
CA SER A 207 -20.15 12.22 -2.74
C SER A 207 -18.89 11.37 -2.69
N ALA A 208 -19.02 10.11 -3.11
CA ALA A 208 -17.95 9.13 -3.06
C ALA A 208 -18.03 8.19 -4.26
N TRP A 209 -16.91 8.02 -4.94
CA TRP A 209 -16.74 7.09 -6.04
C TRP A 209 -15.45 6.30 -5.83
N GLY A 210 -15.44 5.06 -6.30
CA GLY A 210 -14.23 4.28 -6.33
C GLY A 210 -14.45 2.91 -6.93
N GLY A 211 -13.36 2.28 -7.33
CA GLY A 211 -13.43 0.95 -7.91
C GLY A 211 -12.09 0.45 -8.41
N LEU A 212 -12.12 -0.77 -8.92
CA LEU A 212 -10.96 -1.46 -9.47
C LEU A 212 -11.09 -1.53 -10.99
N LEU A 213 -10.09 -1.00 -11.69
CA LEU A 213 -9.96 -1.10 -13.15
C LEU A 213 -9.23 -2.39 -13.54
N LYS A 214 -8.25 -2.80 -12.73
CA LYS A 214 -7.48 -4.03 -12.86
C LYS A 214 -7.52 -4.77 -11.52
N ALA A 215 -7.90 -6.04 -11.54
CA ALA A 215 -8.01 -6.89 -10.36
C ALA A 215 -7.97 -8.37 -10.78
N PRO A 216 -7.56 -9.28 -9.86
CA PRO A 216 -7.45 -10.71 -10.17
C PRO A 216 -8.74 -11.40 -10.58
N ASP A 217 -9.87 -10.96 -10.02
CA ASP A 217 -11.17 -11.58 -10.29
C ASP A 217 -12.31 -10.55 -10.23
N LYS A 218 -13.46 -10.91 -10.81
CA LYS A 218 -14.69 -10.10 -10.80
C LYS A 218 -15.20 -9.85 -9.38
N VAL A 219 -15.05 -10.80 -8.45
CA VAL A 219 -15.50 -10.61 -7.05
C VAL A 219 -14.84 -9.40 -6.40
N CYS A 220 -13.60 -9.07 -6.79
CA CYS A 220 -12.88 -7.90 -6.30
C CYS A 220 -13.59 -6.59 -6.67
N ARG A 221 -14.16 -6.50 -7.88
CA ARG A 221 -14.80 -5.28 -8.40
C ARG A 221 -16.07 -4.92 -7.64
N GLU A 222 -16.75 -5.91 -7.06
CA GLU A 222 -17.95 -5.71 -6.24
C GLU A 222 -17.70 -4.82 -5.01
N SER A 223 -16.44 -4.72 -4.57
CA SER A 223 -16.06 -3.85 -3.45
C SER A 223 -16.30 -2.36 -3.69
N SER A 224 -16.47 -1.92 -4.95
CA SER A 224 -16.85 -0.53 -5.26
C SER A 224 -18.19 -0.14 -4.63
N ASN A 225 -19.08 -1.11 -4.41
CA ASN A 225 -20.41 -0.87 -3.84
C ASN A 225 -20.36 -0.30 -2.42
N TYR A 226 -19.30 -0.58 -1.66
CA TYR A 226 -19.17 -0.07 -0.28
C TYR A 226 -18.75 1.40 -0.23
N VAL A 227 -18.18 1.96 -1.30
CA VAL A 227 -17.65 3.33 -1.29
C VAL A 227 -18.76 4.37 -1.09
N GLN A 228 -19.97 4.11 -1.60
CA GLN A 228 -21.14 4.96 -1.38
C GLN A 228 -21.57 5.02 0.09
N GLY A 229 -21.23 4.00 0.89
CA GLY A 229 -21.48 3.97 2.33
C GLY A 229 -20.74 5.06 3.11
N LEU A 230 -19.77 5.74 2.50
CA LEU A 230 -19.06 6.85 3.11
C LEU A 230 -19.86 8.16 3.13
N ILE A 231 -20.91 8.29 2.30
CA ILE A 231 -21.69 9.53 2.17
C ILE A 231 -22.32 9.90 3.52
N GLY A 232 -22.14 11.16 3.93
CA GLY A 232 -22.62 11.72 5.19
C GLY A 232 -21.69 11.49 6.39
N LEU A 233 -20.61 10.70 6.23
CA LEU A 233 -19.65 10.42 7.30
C LEU A 233 -18.50 11.44 7.31
N ASP A 234 -17.98 11.73 8.51
CA ASP A 234 -16.71 12.44 8.70
C ASP A 234 -15.58 11.41 8.78
N ILE A 235 -14.92 11.15 7.65
CA ILE A 235 -13.83 10.18 7.55
C ILE A 235 -12.58 10.61 8.32
N LEU A 236 -12.44 11.89 8.67
CA LEU A 236 -11.28 12.39 9.43
C LEU A 236 -11.33 11.99 10.90
N ARG A 237 -12.50 11.59 11.41
CA ARG A 237 -12.66 11.08 12.77
C ARG A 237 -12.52 9.56 12.89
N MET A 238 -12.37 8.86 11.76
CA MET A 238 -12.30 7.40 11.74
C MET A 238 -10.85 6.90 11.73
N ASN A 239 -10.57 5.92 12.58
CA ASN A 239 -9.36 5.13 12.45
C ASN A 239 -9.49 4.12 11.29
N LYS A 240 -8.37 3.49 10.89
CA LYS A 240 -8.34 2.56 9.76
C LYS A 240 -9.30 1.38 9.91
N LYS A 241 -9.54 0.89 11.13
CA LYS A 241 -10.44 -0.24 11.40
C LYS A 241 -11.91 0.15 11.24
N GLU A 242 -12.29 1.33 11.75
CA GLU A 242 -13.65 1.86 11.58
C GLU A 242 -13.96 2.11 10.10
N LEU A 243 -13.02 2.72 9.40
CA LEU A 243 -13.13 2.98 7.96
C LEU A 243 -13.21 1.68 7.16
N ALA A 244 -12.41 0.67 7.52
CA ALA A 244 -12.51 -0.66 6.94
C ALA A 244 -13.92 -1.26 7.15
N GLY A 245 -14.52 -1.09 8.32
CA GLY A 245 -15.89 -1.53 8.61
C GLY A 245 -16.93 -0.94 7.65
N GLN A 246 -16.83 0.37 7.35
CA GLN A 246 -17.73 1.02 6.38
C GLN A 246 -17.49 0.55 4.94
N LEU A 247 -16.27 0.10 4.64
CA LEU A 247 -15.86 -0.36 3.32
C LEU A 247 -15.93 -1.89 3.15
N GLY A 248 -16.69 -2.57 4.01
CA GLY A 248 -16.96 -4.01 3.93
C GLY A 248 -15.93 -4.91 4.63
N ALA A 249 -14.90 -4.36 5.28
CA ALA A 249 -13.85 -5.07 6.00
C ALA A 249 -13.22 -6.19 5.15
N GLN A 250 -13.29 -7.46 5.61
CA GLN A 250 -12.80 -8.63 4.85
C GLN A 250 -13.58 -8.83 3.54
N GLN A 251 -14.85 -8.43 3.53
CA GLN A 251 -15.70 -8.42 2.34
C GLN A 251 -15.47 -7.20 1.45
N GLY A 252 -14.58 -6.29 1.83
CA GLY A 252 -14.12 -5.15 1.05
C GLY A 252 -12.81 -5.40 0.33
N CYS A 253 -12.38 -4.43 -0.49
CA CYS A 253 -11.04 -4.45 -1.06
C CYS A 253 -10.07 -3.70 -0.13
N VAL A 254 -9.03 -4.39 0.35
CA VAL A 254 -7.98 -3.78 1.18
C VAL A 254 -7.32 -2.57 0.50
N HIS A 255 -7.13 -2.62 -0.83
CA HIS A 255 -6.56 -1.49 -1.57
C HIS A 255 -7.49 -0.27 -1.60
N VAL A 256 -8.80 -0.45 -1.67
CA VAL A 256 -9.76 0.66 -1.58
C VAL A 256 -9.74 1.26 -0.16
N ILE A 257 -9.73 0.40 0.86
CA ILE A 257 -9.63 0.80 2.27
C ILE A 257 -8.37 1.63 2.52
N ASP A 258 -7.22 1.15 2.03
CA ASP A 258 -5.93 1.83 2.17
C ASP A 258 -5.93 3.19 1.47
N ILE A 259 -6.45 3.29 0.24
CA ILE A 259 -6.50 4.56 -0.49
C ILE A 259 -7.42 5.57 0.19
N VAL A 260 -8.60 5.16 0.66
CA VAL A 260 -9.52 6.04 1.38
C VAL A 260 -8.91 6.49 2.71
N TYR A 261 -8.24 5.60 3.43
CA TYR A 261 -7.52 5.96 4.65
C TYR A 261 -6.41 6.97 4.37
N ASP A 262 -5.62 6.75 3.31
CA ASP A 262 -4.58 7.67 2.88
C ASP A 262 -5.15 9.03 2.43
N SER A 263 -6.35 9.06 1.84
CA SER A 263 -7.08 10.30 1.54
C SER A 263 -7.42 11.08 2.83
N ALA A 264 -7.95 10.40 3.85
CA ALA A 264 -8.23 11.02 5.14
C ALA A 264 -6.94 11.57 5.79
N GLU A 265 -5.86 10.79 5.79
CA GLU A 265 -4.54 11.24 6.27
C GLU A 265 -4.02 12.45 5.50
N THR A 266 -4.22 12.49 4.18
CA THR A 266 -3.80 13.61 3.33
C THR A 266 -4.50 14.91 3.73
N LEU A 267 -5.80 14.88 4.00
CA LEU A 267 -6.52 16.05 4.49
C LEU A 267 -6.11 16.42 5.93
N ARG A 268 -5.94 15.43 6.84
CA ARG A 268 -5.44 15.69 8.20
C ARG A 268 -4.09 16.41 8.18
N MET A 269 -3.14 15.93 7.38
CA MET A 269 -1.82 16.54 7.23
C MET A 269 -1.91 17.96 6.67
N TYR A 270 -2.75 18.18 5.67
CA TYR A 270 -2.96 19.52 5.09
C TYR A 270 -3.51 20.51 6.12
N LEU A 271 -4.53 20.10 6.88
CA LEU A 271 -5.15 20.94 7.91
C LEU A 271 -4.17 21.27 9.05
N GLN A 272 -3.36 20.30 9.47
CA GLN A 272 -2.34 20.51 10.51
C GLN A 272 -1.24 21.49 10.08
N LYS A 273 -0.90 21.55 8.78
CA LYS A 273 0.15 22.45 8.25
C LYS A 273 -0.35 23.87 7.97
N ARG A 274 -1.66 24.12 8.06
CA ARG A 274 -2.27 25.45 7.90
C ARG A 274 -2.42 26.21 9.21
N VAL A 275 -2.26 25.54 10.35
CA VAL A 275 -2.24 26.12 11.69
C VAL A 275 -0.80 26.48 12.04
#